data_AF-A0A3B9YTY6-F1
#
_entry.id   AF-A0A3B9YTY6-F1
#
_cell.length_a   1.000
_cell.length_b   1.000
_cell.length_c   1.000
_cell.angle_alpha   90.00
_cell.angle_beta   90.00
_cell.angle_gamma   90.00
#
_symmetry.space_group_name_H-M   'P 1'
#
loop_
_entity.id
_entity.type
_entity.pdbx_description
1 polymer ?
#
loop_
_entity_poly.entity_id
_entity_poly.type
_entity_poly.pdbx_seq_one_letter_code
_entity_poly.pdbx_strand_id
1 'polypeptide(L)'
;MLICLQDGARDDVPAAFWLRETIDPLEALALDLCRGRVLDVGAGAGLHALALQRRGLDVTGIDISPECVAIMRERGVRNADAAD
;
A
#
# COMPACT_ATOMS: atom_id res chain seq x y z
N MET A 1 4.12 -2.73 16.92
CA MET A 1 5.26 -2.60 15.99
C MET A 1 5.02 -3.57 14.86
N LEU A 2 5.31 -3.18 13.63
CA LEU A 2 5.26 -4.00 12.42
C LEU A 2 6.63 -3.92 11.74
N ILE A 3 7.00 -4.99 11.05
CA ILE A 3 8.31 -5.08 10.40
C ILE A 3 8.26 -4.33 9.07
N CYS A 4 9.21 -3.43 8.86
CA CYS A 4 9.56 -2.90 7.54
C CYS A 4 10.81 -3.62 7.04
N LEU A 5 10.79 -4.06 5.79
CA LEU A 5 11.97 -4.55 5.10
C LEU A 5 12.38 -3.50 4.07
N GLN A 6 13.53 -2.88 4.26
CA GLN A 6 14.04 -1.86 3.36
C GLN A 6 15.53 -2.09 3.13
N ASP A 7 15.94 -2.18 1.86
CA ASP A 7 17.33 -2.40 1.46
C ASP A 7 18.01 -3.62 2.12
N GLY A 8 17.22 -4.67 2.41
CA GLY A 8 17.68 -5.88 3.09
C GLY A 8 17.83 -5.74 4.62
N ALA A 9 17.56 -4.55 5.15
CA ALA A 9 17.48 -4.29 6.59
C ALA A 9 16.06 -4.54 7.10
N ARG A 10 15.99 -5.02 8.34
CA ARG A 10 14.74 -5.22 9.08
C ARG A 10 14.63 -4.15 10.15
N ASP A 11 13.61 -3.31 10.03
CA ASP A 11 13.29 -2.30 11.03
C ASP A 11 11.93 -2.56 11.65
N ASP A 12 11.81 -2.33 12.96
CA ASP A 12 10.52 -2.37 13.64
C ASP A 12 9.93 -0.95 13.68
N VAL A 13 8.78 -0.78 13.03
CA VAL A 13 8.12 0.52 12.84
C VAL A 13 6.79 0.52 13.59
N PRO A 14 6.34 1.62 14.20
CA PRO A 14 5.02 1.69 14.80
C PRO A 14 3.92 1.34 13.78
N ALA A 15 2.92 0.56 14.20
CA ALA A 15 1.81 0.17 13.32
C ALA A 15 1.07 1.39 12.73
N ALA A 16 1.05 2.50 13.45
CA ALA A 16 0.48 3.78 13.02
C ALA A 16 1.09 4.29 11.70
N PHE A 17 2.35 3.95 11.39
CA PHE A 17 2.98 4.32 10.12
C PHE A 17 2.22 3.74 8.92
N TRP A 18 1.86 2.45 8.99
CA TRP A 18 1.13 1.74 7.95
C TRP A 18 -0.36 2.11 7.90
N LEU A 19 -0.92 2.47 9.05
CA LEU A 19 -2.34 2.78 9.19
C LEU A 19 -2.68 4.25 8.91
N ARG A 20 -1.69 5.10 8.63
CA ARG A 20 -1.90 6.52 8.34
C ARG A 20 -2.91 6.72 7.20
N GLU A 21 -3.59 7.86 7.26
CA GLU A 21 -4.62 8.23 6.27
C GLU A 21 -4.16 9.34 5.33
N THR A 22 -3.12 10.08 5.70
CA THR A 22 -2.61 11.21 4.92
C THR A 22 -1.51 10.77 3.96
N ILE A 23 -1.59 11.25 2.73
CA ILE A 23 -0.59 11.06 1.67
C ILE A 23 0.25 12.32 1.59
N ASP A 24 1.58 12.16 1.63
CA ASP A 24 2.49 13.31 1.55
C ASP A 24 2.49 13.93 0.15
N PRO A 25 2.79 15.24 -0.02
CA PRO A 25 2.72 15.90 -1.32
C PRO A 25 3.58 15.25 -2.41
N LEU A 26 4.76 14.73 -2.05
CA LEU A 26 5.64 14.03 -2.99
C LEU A 26 5.04 12.69 -3.43
N GLU A 27 4.44 11.94 -2.50
CA GLU A 27 3.72 10.70 -2.82
C GLU A 27 2.53 11.02 -3.73
N ALA A 28 1.74 12.04 -3.41
CA ALA A 28 0.59 12.45 -4.21
C ALA A 28 1.00 12.76 -5.66
N LEU A 29 2.09 13.50 -5.85
CA LEU A 29 2.66 13.78 -7.17
C LEU A 29 3.05 12.49 -7.91
N ALA A 30 3.70 11.55 -7.24
CA ALA A 30 4.07 10.27 -7.85
C ALA A 30 2.83 9.48 -8.30
N LEU A 31 1.79 9.44 -7.47
CA LEU A 31 0.55 8.74 -7.80
C LEU A 31 -0.21 9.41 -8.97
N ASP A 32 -0.11 10.73 -9.14
CA ASP A 32 -0.71 11.45 -10.28
C ASP A 32 -0.02 11.12 -11.61
N LEU A 33 1.21 10.59 -11.59
CA LEU A 33 1.94 10.17 -12.77
C LEU A 33 1.60 8.74 -13.22
N CYS A 34 0.94 7.94 -12.37
CA CYS A 34 0.56 6.56 -12.65
C CYS A 34 -0.53 6.46 -13.73
N ARG A 35 -0.46 5.43 -14.59
CA ARG A 35 -1.38 5.23 -15.72
C ARG A 35 -1.60 3.74 -15.99
N GLY A 36 -2.75 3.40 -16.57
CA GLY A 36 -3.06 2.03 -16.95
C GLY A 36 -3.27 1.12 -15.75
N ARG A 37 -2.68 -0.08 -15.79
CA ARG A 37 -2.69 -1.05 -14.67
C ARG A 37 -1.49 -0.80 -13.75
N VAL A 38 -1.72 -0.75 -12.45
CA VAL A 38 -0.70 -0.43 -11.45
C VAL A 38 -0.56 -1.59 -10.46
N LEU A 39 0.68 -1.92 -10.11
CA LEU A 39 1.02 -2.82 -9.02
C LEU A 39 1.63 -2.00 -7.88
N ASP A 40 1.01 -2.06 -6.70
CA ASP A 40 1.49 -1.44 -5.47
C ASP A 40 2.19 -2.50 -4.63
N VAL A 41 3.53 -2.48 -4.59
CA VAL A 41 4.37 -3.52 -3.97
C VAL A 41 4.75 -3.09 -2.55
N GLY A 42 4.47 -3.93 -1.56
CA GLY A 42 4.60 -3.54 -0.16
C GLY A 42 3.52 -2.53 0.22
N ALA A 43 2.29 -2.76 -0.27
CA ALA A 43 1.18 -1.83 -0.17
C ALA A 43 0.68 -1.63 1.27
N GLY A 44 1.15 -2.42 2.23
CA GLY A 44 0.79 -2.33 3.65
C GLY A 44 -0.73 -2.36 3.84
N ALA A 45 -1.27 -1.37 4.55
CA ALA A 45 -2.71 -1.26 4.77
C ALA A 45 -3.47 -0.56 3.60
N GLY A 46 -2.86 -0.43 2.42
CA GLY A 46 -3.54 -0.04 1.18
C GLY A 46 -3.69 1.44 0.90
N LEU A 47 -2.94 2.33 1.56
CA LEU A 47 -3.14 3.78 1.42
C LEU A 47 -2.99 4.25 -0.03
N HIS A 48 -1.90 3.86 -0.69
CA HIS A 48 -1.61 4.25 -2.07
C HIS A 48 -2.52 3.52 -3.06
N ALA A 49 -2.73 2.21 -2.87
CA ALA A 49 -3.70 1.43 -3.65
C ALA A 49 -5.10 2.06 -3.66
N LEU A 50 -5.63 2.49 -2.51
CA LEU A 50 -6.92 3.17 -2.42
C LEU A 50 -6.92 4.51 -3.16
N ALA A 51 -5.84 5.28 -3.04
CA ALA A 51 -5.73 6.58 -3.71
C ALA A 51 -5.67 6.44 -5.24
N LEU A 52 -4.93 5.47 -5.76
CA LEU A 52 -4.88 5.15 -7.19
C LEU A 52 -6.23 4.63 -7.68
N GLN A 53 -6.90 3.78 -6.89
CA GLN A 53 -8.23 3.28 -7.24
C GLN A 53 -9.27 4.41 -7.32
N ARG A 54 -9.23 5.39 -6.41
CA ARG A 54 -10.08 6.60 -6.47
C ARG A 54 -9.82 7.47 -7.69
N ARG A 55 -8.61 7.40 -8.26
CA ARG A 55 -8.27 8.03 -9.55
C ARG A 55 -8.76 7.22 -10.76
N GLY A 56 -9.47 6.12 -10.55
CA GLY A 56 -10.03 5.28 -11.61
C GLY A 56 -9.04 4.28 -12.21
N LEU A 57 -7.87 4.10 -11.60
CA LEU A 57 -6.89 3.14 -12.07
C LEU A 57 -7.26 1.71 -11.63
N ASP A 58 -6.86 0.73 -12.44
CA ASP A 58 -6.90 -0.68 -12.08
C ASP A 58 -5.61 -1.00 -11.30
N VAL A 59 -5.77 -1.32 -10.02
CA VAL A 59 -4.66 -1.45 -9.08
C VAL A 59 -4.74 -2.80 -8.41
N THR A 60 -3.60 -3.48 -8.34
CA THR A 60 -3.38 -4.64 -7.48
C THR A 60 -2.39 -4.24 -6.39
N GLY A 61 -2.79 -4.39 -5.12
CA GLY A 61 -1.89 -4.24 -3.99
C GLY A 61 -1.33 -5.59 -3.57
N ILE A 62 -0.04 -5.67 -3.29
CA ILE A 62 0.58 -6.86 -2.69
C ILE A 62 1.37 -6.51 -1.45
N ASP A 63 1.32 -7.40 -0.46
CA ASP A 63 2.14 -7.31 0.74
C ASP A 63 2.48 -8.72 1.25
N ILE A 64 3.63 -8.87 1.89
CA ILE A 64 4.04 -10.15 2.48
C ILE A 64 3.25 -10.47 3.76
N SER A 65 2.74 -9.44 4.46
CA SER A 65 1.95 -9.59 5.67
C SER A 65 0.49 -9.90 5.35
N PRO A 66 -0.02 -11.09 5.71
CA PRO A 66 -1.44 -11.42 5.55
C PRO A 66 -2.37 -10.47 6.30
N GLU A 67 -1.93 -9.92 7.43
CA GLU A 67 -2.66 -8.95 8.23
C GLU A 67 -2.83 -7.62 7.48
N CYS A 68 -1.77 -7.15 6.81
CA CYS A 68 -1.83 -5.97 5.96
C CYS A 68 -2.83 -6.18 4.81
N VAL A 69 -2.76 -7.34 4.14
CA VAL A 69 -3.70 -7.70 3.06
C VAL A 69 -5.15 -7.76 3.56
N ALA A 70 -5.40 -8.32 4.75
CA ALA A 70 -6.74 -8.34 5.34
C ALA A 70 -7.30 -6.93 5.57
N ILE A 71 -6.50 -6.06 6.21
CA ILE A 71 -6.88 -4.65 6.45
C ILE A 71 -7.08 -3.90 5.13
N MET A 72 -6.22 -4.14 4.14
CA MET A 72 -6.30 -3.55 2.80
C MET A 72 -7.64 -3.87 2.12
N ARG A 73 -8.07 -5.14 2.20
CA ARG A 73 -9.37 -5.60 1.68
C ARG A 73 -10.53 -5.00 2.46
N GLU A 74 -10.46 -4.98 3.79
CA GLU A 74 -11.48 -4.36 4.66
C GLU A 74 -11.68 -2.87 4.35
N ARG A 75 -10.60 -2.16 4.00
CA ARG A 75 -10.64 -0.74 3.61
C ARG A 75 -11.17 -0.52 2.18
N GLY A 76 -11.44 -1.58 1.42
CA GLY A 76 -12.07 -1.50 0.09
C GLY A 76 -11.10 -1.53 -1.09
N VAL A 77 -9.87 -2.00 -0.93
CA VAL A 77 -9.02 -2.32 -2.09
C VAL A 77 -9.60 -3.54 -2.81
N ARG A 78 -9.94 -3.38 -4.10
CA ARG A 78 -10.63 -4.43 -4.88
C ARG A 78 -9.77 -5.65 -5.17
N ASN A 79 -8.50 -5.42 -5.52
CA ASN A 79 -7.53 -6.47 -5.81
C ASN A 79 -6.36 -6.33 -4.84
N ALA A 80 -6.26 -7.25 -3.91
CA ALA A 80 -5.20 -7.28 -2.90
C ALA A 80 -4.84 -8.73 -2.64
N ASP A 81 -3.55 -9.07 -2.63
CA ASP A 81 -3.05 -10.44 -2.41
C ASP A 81 -1.78 -10.46 -1.57
N ALA A 82 -1.53 -11.62 -0.96
CA ALA A 82 -0.25 -11.88 -0.31
C ALA A 82 0.75 -12.39 -1.36
N ALA A 83 1.96 -11.82 -1.38
CA ALA A 83 3.04 -12.23 -2.29
C ALA A 83 4.42 -12.01 -1.64
N ASP A 84 5.39 -12.83 -2.03
CA ASP A 84 6.78 -12.83 -1.57
C ASP A 84 7.77 -12.18 -2.54
#